data_AF-A0A7M3M951-F1
#
_entry.id   AF-A0A7M3M951-F1
#
_cell.length_a   1.000
_cell.length_b   1.000
_cell.length_c   1.000
_cell.angle_alpha   90.00
_cell.angle_beta   90.00
_cell.angle_gamma   90.00
#
_symmetry.space_group_name_H-M   'P 1'
#
loop_
_entity.id
_entity.type
_entity.pdbx_description
1 polymer ?
#
loop_
_entity_poly.entity_id
_entity_poly.type
_entity_poly.pdbx_seq_one_letter_code
_entity_poly.pdbx_strand_id
1 'polypeptide(L)'
;VHTDAYSVSRACATSFQAVANVAESLIAGTIRAGIAGGADSSSVLPIGVSKKLARILVDANKARTTGQKLKLFSRLRLRDLMPVPPAVAEYSTGLRMGDTAEQMAKTYGITREQQDALAHRSHQLAAKAWSEGKLTDEVMTAYIPPYREPLAEDNNIRGTSTLADYAKLRPAFDRKHGTVTAAN
;
A
#
# COMPACT_ATOMS: atom_id res chain seq x y z
N VAL A 1 6.27 18.92 -25.16
CA VAL A 1 6.37 18.81 -23.69
C VAL A 1 7.82 19.11 -23.34
N HIS A 2 8.08 20.06 -22.43
CA HIS A 2 9.44 20.54 -22.10
C HIS A 2 9.90 20.16 -20.68
N THR A 3 9.05 19.49 -19.91
CA THR A 3 9.33 19.06 -18.54
C THR A 3 9.45 17.55 -18.53
N ASP A 4 10.64 17.04 -18.23
CA ASP A 4 10.88 15.60 -18.10
C ASP A 4 10.29 15.08 -16.78
N ALA A 5 9.72 13.87 -16.84
CA ALA A 5 9.13 13.20 -15.69
C ALA A 5 9.45 11.71 -15.72
N TYR A 6 9.67 11.13 -14.55
CA TYR A 6 9.86 9.69 -14.37
C TYR A 6 9.23 9.24 -13.05
N SER A 7 8.87 7.97 -12.98
CA SER A 7 8.35 7.34 -11.77
C SER A 7 9.45 6.53 -11.09
N VAL A 8 9.52 6.63 -9.77
CA VAL A 8 10.38 5.78 -8.93
C VAL A 8 9.52 4.82 -8.13
N SER A 9 10.11 3.69 -7.71
CA SER A 9 9.45 2.73 -6.82
C SER A 9 10.45 2.20 -5.80
N ARG A 10 10.13 2.41 -4.53
CA ARG A 10 10.90 1.94 -3.36
C ARG A 10 9.97 1.62 -2.18
N ALA A 11 8.95 0.80 -2.42
CA ALA A 11 7.95 0.41 -1.42
C ALA A 11 7.40 1.63 -0.64
N CYS A 12 7.23 1.54 0.68
CA CYS A 12 6.74 2.63 1.51
C CYS A 12 7.65 3.89 1.49
N ALA A 13 8.90 3.77 1.04
CA ALA A 13 9.86 4.87 0.97
C ALA A 13 9.90 5.58 -0.39
N THR A 14 8.94 5.30 -1.27
CA THR A 14 8.92 5.81 -2.65
C THR A 14 8.88 7.34 -2.72
N SER A 15 8.04 8.00 -1.91
CA SER A 15 7.96 9.47 -1.88
C SER A 15 9.26 10.12 -1.41
N PHE A 16 9.91 9.54 -0.40
CA PHE A 16 11.23 9.99 0.06
C PHE A 16 12.30 9.83 -1.03
N GLN A 17 12.25 8.75 -1.81
CA GLN A 17 13.16 8.56 -2.93
C GLN A 17 12.98 9.62 -4.02
N ALA A 18 11.73 10.00 -4.33
CA ALA A 18 11.43 11.05 -5.29
C ALA A 18 12.01 12.40 -4.84
N VAL A 19 11.83 12.75 -3.56
CA VAL A 19 12.42 13.98 -2.97
C VAL A 19 13.94 13.92 -3.03
N ALA A 20 14.55 12.80 -2.67
CA ALA A 20 16.00 12.61 -2.72
C ALA A 20 16.55 12.84 -4.14
N ASN A 21 15.90 12.28 -5.17
CA ASN A 21 16.40 12.43 -6.54
C ASN A 21 16.28 13.87 -7.08
N VAL A 22 15.22 14.61 -6.70
CA VAL A 22 15.11 16.04 -7.04
C VAL A 22 16.19 16.84 -6.33
N ALA A 23 16.41 16.58 -5.03
CA ALA A 23 17.47 17.24 -4.25
C ALA A 23 18.86 16.97 -4.82
N GLU A 24 19.18 15.72 -5.15
CA GLU A 24 20.44 15.31 -5.78
C GLU A 24 20.65 16.02 -7.13
N SER A 25 19.60 16.14 -7.94
CA SER A 25 19.67 16.81 -9.25
C SER A 25 19.91 18.32 -9.11
N LEU A 26 19.30 18.95 -8.11
CA LEU A 26 19.56 20.36 -7.79
C LEU A 26 21.00 20.57 -7.31
N ILE A 27 21.50 19.71 -6.42
CA ILE A 27 22.88 19.76 -5.91
C ILE A 27 23.90 19.54 -7.02
N ALA A 28 23.63 18.61 -7.94
CA ALA A 28 24.49 18.34 -9.09
C ALA A 28 24.46 19.46 -10.16
N GLY A 29 23.53 20.42 -10.04
CA GLY A 29 23.36 21.51 -11.00
C GLY A 29 22.75 21.09 -12.34
N THR A 30 22.17 19.89 -12.42
CA THR A 30 21.52 19.38 -13.65
C THR A 30 20.15 20.02 -13.87
N ILE A 31 19.47 20.42 -12.80
CA ILE A 31 18.20 21.16 -12.83
C ILE A 31 18.29 22.40 -11.93
N ARG A 32 17.45 23.40 -12.22
CA ARG A 32 17.27 24.58 -11.35
C ARG A 32 15.99 24.53 -10.51
N ALA A 33 15.03 23.71 -10.91
CA ALA A 33 13.77 23.49 -10.23
C ALA A 33 13.24 22.09 -10.58
N GLY A 34 12.54 21.46 -9.64
CA GLY A 34 11.91 20.16 -9.83
C GLY A 34 10.75 19.97 -8.86
N ILE A 35 9.83 19.08 -9.20
CA ILE A 35 8.68 18.70 -8.36
C ILE A 35 8.86 17.23 -7.98
N ALA A 36 8.75 16.95 -6.68
CA ALA A 36 8.71 15.59 -6.16
C ALA A 36 7.35 15.34 -5.51
N GLY A 37 6.86 14.11 -5.63
CA GLY A 37 5.60 13.69 -5.03
C GLY A 37 5.44 12.18 -5.09
N GLY A 38 4.30 11.70 -4.62
CA GLY A 38 3.91 10.30 -4.70
C GLY A 38 2.39 10.18 -4.73
N ALA A 39 1.91 9.13 -5.36
CA ALA A 39 0.49 8.76 -5.36
C ALA A 39 0.37 7.25 -5.18
N ASP A 40 -0.65 6.82 -4.46
CA ASP A 40 -0.98 5.41 -4.26
C ASP A 40 -2.50 5.23 -4.32
N SER A 41 -2.97 4.05 -4.74
CA SER A 41 -4.39 3.69 -4.79
C SER A 41 -4.59 2.21 -4.50
N SER A 42 -5.17 1.92 -3.33
CA SER A 42 -5.55 0.58 -2.91
C SER A 42 -6.92 0.13 -3.42
N SER A 43 -7.64 0.99 -4.16
CA SER A 43 -9.01 0.70 -4.64
C SER A 43 -9.05 -0.21 -5.86
N VAL A 44 -7.99 -0.23 -6.68
CA VAL A 44 -7.92 -1.03 -7.90
C VAL A 44 -6.69 -1.92 -7.84
N LEU A 45 -6.76 -2.97 -7.03
CA LEU A 45 -5.68 -3.95 -6.96
C LEU A 45 -5.66 -4.80 -8.23
N PRO A 46 -4.51 -4.91 -8.93
CA PRO A 46 -4.44 -5.73 -10.13
C PRO A 46 -4.61 -7.20 -9.76
N ILE A 47 -5.63 -7.83 -10.35
CA ILE A 47 -5.83 -9.27 -10.22
C ILE A 47 -4.79 -9.97 -11.09
N GLY A 48 -3.91 -10.73 -10.45
CA GLY A 48 -2.87 -11.48 -11.14
C GLY A 48 -3.40 -12.74 -11.80
N VAL A 49 -2.67 -13.22 -12.81
CA VAL A 49 -2.82 -14.59 -13.32
C VAL A 49 -1.75 -15.49 -12.71
N SER A 50 -1.97 -16.80 -12.73
CA SER A 50 -0.96 -17.74 -12.26
C SER A 50 0.37 -17.55 -13.02
N LYS A 51 1.51 -17.79 -12.36
CA LYS A 51 2.86 -17.72 -12.99
C LYS A 51 2.94 -18.57 -14.27
N LYS A 52 2.22 -19.68 -14.30
CA LYS A 52 2.18 -20.61 -15.44
C LYS A 52 1.35 -20.04 -16.60
N LEU A 53 0.19 -19.44 -16.31
CA LEU A 53 -0.61 -18.74 -17.31
C LEU A 53 0.14 -17.52 -17.87
N ALA A 54 0.76 -16.70 -17.01
CA ALA A 54 1.58 -15.56 -17.45
C ALA A 54 2.65 -15.97 -18.47
N ARG A 55 3.42 -17.03 -18.18
CA ARG A 55 4.45 -17.54 -19.11
C ARG A 55 3.84 -18.04 -20.42
N ILE A 56 2.74 -18.80 -20.36
CA ILE A 56 2.08 -19.33 -21.56
C ILE A 56 1.52 -18.19 -22.44
N LEU A 57 1.00 -17.12 -21.86
CA LEU A 57 0.55 -15.95 -22.62
C LEU A 57 1.72 -15.24 -23.34
N VAL A 58 2.86 -15.08 -22.66
CA VAL A 58 4.08 -14.51 -23.26
C VAL A 58 4.61 -15.42 -24.38
N ASP A 59 4.70 -16.72 -24.15
CA ASP A 59 5.19 -17.70 -25.12
C ASP A 59 4.24 -17.83 -26.32
N ALA A 60 2.93 -17.74 -26.10
CA ALA A 60 1.92 -17.75 -27.16
C ALA A 60 2.02 -16.51 -28.06
N ASN A 61 2.44 -15.36 -27.53
CA ASN A 61 2.70 -14.15 -28.34
C ASN A 61 3.92 -14.36 -29.27
N LYS A 62 4.92 -15.12 -28.83
CA LYS A 62 6.11 -15.47 -29.63
C LYS A 62 5.86 -16.58 -30.67
N ALA A 63 4.80 -17.38 -30.51
CA ALA A 63 4.48 -18.49 -31.40
C ALA A 63 3.90 -17.99 -32.74
N ARG A 64 4.51 -18.41 -33.86
CA ARG A 64 4.14 -17.97 -35.21
C ARG A 64 2.94 -18.73 -35.79
N THR A 65 2.65 -19.94 -35.30
CA THR A 65 1.59 -20.80 -35.85
C THR A 65 0.52 -21.13 -34.82
N THR A 66 -0.72 -21.29 -35.29
CA THR A 66 -1.88 -21.63 -34.45
C THR A 66 -1.70 -22.96 -33.71
N GLY A 67 -1.06 -23.96 -34.35
CA GLY A 67 -0.78 -25.25 -33.71
C GLY A 67 0.21 -25.16 -32.54
N GLN A 68 1.23 -24.29 -32.66
CA GLN A 68 2.16 -24.02 -31.55
C GLN A 68 1.46 -23.35 -30.38
N LYS A 69 0.57 -22.37 -30.65
CA LYS A 69 -0.26 -21.73 -29.63
C LYS A 69 -1.14 -22.76 -28.92
N LEU A 70 -1.85 -23.62 -29.66
CA LEU A 70 -2.70 -24.66 -29.08
C LEU A 70 -1.93 -25.61 -28.14
N LYS A 71 -0.71 -26.00 -28.53
CA LYS A 71 0.18 -26.86 -27.72
C LYS A 71 0.68 -26.18 -26.44
N LEU A 72 0.78 -24.85 -26.44
CA LEU A 72 1.13 -24.09 -25.23
C LEU A 72 -0.06 -24.03 -24.27
N PHE A 73 -1.26 -23.73 -24.77
CA PHE A 73 -2.48 -23.69 -23.96
C PHE A 73 -2.89 -25.07 -23.43
N SER A 74 -2.62 -26.17 -24.15
CA SER A 74 -2.91 -27.53 -23.67
C SER A 74 -2.12 -27.93 -22.41
N ARG A 75 -1.07 -27.17 -22.05
CA ARG A 75 -0.32 -27.38 -20.81
C ARG A 75 -1.01 -26.77 -19.59
N LEU A 76 -2.02 -25.92 -19.75
CA LEU A 76 -2.76 -25.31 -18.64
C LEU A 76 -3.71 -26.30 -18.01
N ARG A 77 -3.83 -26.24 -16.69
CA ARG A 77 -4.88 -26.91 -15.92
C ARG A 77 -5.94 -25.87 -15.54
N LEU A 78 -7.15 -26.33 -15.20
CA LEU A 78 -8.25 -25.44 -14.79
C LEU A 78 -7.85 -24.49 -13.64
N ARG A 79 -7.06 -25.00 -12.68
CA ARG A 79 -6.50 -24.22 -11.57
C ARG A 79 -5.54 -23.10 -11.99
N ASP A 80 -4.88 -23.24 -13.15
CA ASP A 80 -3.92 -22.25 -13.64
C ASP A 80 -4.64 -21.02 -14.24
N LEU A 81 -5.93 -21.16 -14.55
CA LEU A 81 -6.83 -20.10 -15.01
C LEU A 81 -7.49 -19.34 -13.84
N MET A 82 -7.36 -19.85 -12.61
CA MET A 82 -7.91 -19.15 -11.46
C MET A 82 -7.15 -17.85 -11.21
N PRO A 83 -7.86 -16.75 -10.95
CA PRO A 83 -7.22 -15.49 -10.58
C PRO A 83 -6.39 -15.67 -9.32
N VAL A 84 -5.18 -15.13 -9.32
CA VAL A 84 -4.34 -15.06 -8.12
C VAL A 84 -4.72 -13.78 -7.40
N PRO A 85 -5.26 -13.85 -6.18
CA PRO A 85 -5.59 -12.65 -5.44
C PRO A 85 -4.30 -11.84 -5.23
N PRO A 86 -4.37 -10.51 -5.22
CA PRO A 86 -3.23 -9.66 -4.89
C PRO A 86 -2.76 -10.04 -3.48
N ALA A 87 -1.65 -10.77 -3.40
CA ALA A 87 -1.04 -11.12 -2.14
C ALA A 87 -0.17 -9.95 -1.71
N VAL A 88 -0.55 -9.26 -0.63
CA VAL A 88 0.29 -8.25 0.06
C VAL A 88 1.38 -8.95 0.89
N ALA A 89 1.87 -10.09 0.38
CA ALA A 89 2.99 -10.82 0.93
C ALA A 89 4.24 -10.37 0.19
N GLU A 90 5.28 -10.06 0.94
CA GLU A 90 6.56 -9.72 0.37
C GLU A 90 7.12 -10.94 -0.38
N TYR A 91 7.71 -10.70 -1.55
CA TYR A 91 8.07 -11.74 -2.50
C TYR A 91 9.18 -12.70 -2.02
N SER A 92 10.19 -12.18 -1.31
CA SER A 92 11.37 -12.94 -0.87
C SER A 92 11.15 -13.76 0.40
N THR A 93 10.30 -13.28 1.31
CA THR A 93 10.01 -13.85 2.62
C THR A 93 8.68 -14.60 2.65
N GLY A 94 7.74 -14.24 1.76
CA GLY A 94 6.37 -14.75 1.79
C GLY A 94 5.53 -14.25 2.97
N LEU A 95 6.06 -13.32 3.77
CA LEU A 95 5.37 -12.76 4.93
C LEU A 95 4.54 -11.55 4.51
N ARG A 96 3.37 -11.38 5.13
CA ARG A 96 2.59 -10.13 5.00
C ARG A 96 3.20 -9.08 5.91
N MET A 97 2.98 -7.80 5.60
CA MET A 97 3.49 -6.69 6.41
C MET A 97 3.10 -6.80 7.89
N GLY A 98 1.86 -7.21 8.18
CA GLY A 98 1.43 -7.43 9.56
C GLY A 98 2.03 -8.66 10.23
N ASP A 99 2.45 -9.68 9.47
CA ASP A 99 3.20 -10.81 10.06
C ASP A 99 4.58 -10.35 10.54
N THR A 100 5.22 -9.42 9.80
CA THR A 100 6.47 -8.79 10.22
C THR A 100 6.26 -7.87 11.43
N ALA A 101 5.14 -7.15 11.50
CA ALA A 101 4.78 -6.35 12.67
C ALA A 101 4.60 -7.21 13.93
N GLU A 102 3.94 -8.37 13.81
CA GLU A 102 3.81 -9.34 14.91
C GLU A 102 5.17 -9.89 15.36
N GLN A 103 6.06 -10.19 14.41
CA GLN A 103 7.41 -10.64 14.75
C GLN A 103 8.18 -9.56 15.51
N MET A 104 8.13 -8.31 15.04
CA MET A 104 8.74 -7.18 15.73
C MET A 104 8.17 -7.01 17.14
N ALA A 105 6.84 -7.03 17.29
CA ALA A 105 6.20 -6.92 18.60
C ALA A 105 6.68 -8.01 19.56
N LYS A 106 6.76 -9.27 19.11
CA LYS A 106 7.26 -10.40 19.90
C LYS A 106 8.74 -10.26 20.24
N THR A 107 9.58 -9.90 19.26
CA THR A 107 11.04 -9.75 19.45
C THR A 107 11.39 -8.67 20.47
N TYR A 108 10.65 -7.57 20.47
CA TYR A 108 10.91 -6.43 21.36
C TYR A 108 10.00 -6.39 22.60
N GLY A 109 9.15 -7.40 22.80
CA GLY A 109 8.24 -7.47 23.95
C GLY A 109 7.21 -6.34 23.98
N ILE A 110 6.77 -5.84 22.81
CA ILE A 110 5.79 -4.76 22.71
C ILE A 110 4.40 -5.33 23.00
N THR A 111 3.82 -4.95 24.12
CA THR A 111 2.54 -5.53 24.56
C THR A 111 1.38 -5.00 23.73
N ARG A 112 0.27 -5.73 23.77
CA ARG A 112 -0.98 -5.33 23.11
C ARG A 112 -1.46 -3.97 23.59
N GLU A 113 -1.35 -3.71 24.88
CA GLU A 113 -1.79 -2.48 25.54
C GLU A 113 -0.94 -1.29 25.06
N GLN A 114 0.36 -1.48 24.83
CA GLN A 114 1.24 -0.44 24.29
C GLN A 114 0.88 -0.10 22.84
N GLN A 115 0.56 -1.10 22.03
CA GLN A 115 0.12 -0.91 20.64
C GLN A 115 -1.22 -0.17 20.58
N ASP A 116 -2.21 -0.62 21.36
CA ASP A 116 -3.53 0.03 21.45
C ASP A 116 -3.41 1.48 21.95
N ALA A 117 -2.56 1.73 22.95
CA ALA A 117 -2.34 3.07 23.48
C ALA A 117 -1.71 4.02 22.44
N LEU A 118 -0.73 3.53 21.66
CA LEU A 118 -0.12 4.30 20.59
C LEU A 118 -1.14 4.64 19.49
N ALA A 119 -1.92 3.64 19.05
CA ALA A 119 -2.91 3.82 18.00
C ALA A 119 -4.03 4.78 18.43
N HIS A 120 -4.54 4.64 19.66
CA HIS A 120 -5.52 5.57 20.22
C HIS A 120 -4.95 6.99 20.30
N ARG A 121 -3.74 7.16 20.82
CA ARG A 121 -3.07 8.47 20.89
C ARG A 121 -2.93 9.09 19.50
N SER A 122 -2.55 8.31 18.49
CA SER A 122 -2.42 8.79 17.11
C SER A 122 -3.75 9.37 16.58
N HIS A 123 -4.85 8.63 16.74
CA HIS A 123 -6.17 9.12 16.32
C HIS A 123 -6.63 10.36 17.08
N GLN A 124 -6.39 10.44 18.40
CA GLN A 124 -6.72 11.62 19.20
C GLN A 124 -5.92 12.86 18.76
N LEU A 125 -4.62 12.69 18.50
CA LEU A 125 -3.77 13.78 18.02
C LEU A 125 -4.15 14.23 16.62
N ALA A 126 -4.48 13.30 15.73
CA ALA A 126 -4.93 13.62 14.37
C ALA A 126 -6.27 14.36 14.38
N ALA A 127 -7.25 13.89 15.18
CA ALA A 127 -8.54 14.58 15.34
C ALA A 127 -8.35 15.99 15.92
N LYS A 128 -7.47 16.13 16.90
CA LYS A 128 -7.12 17.43 17.47
C LYS A 128 -6.48 18.36 16.43
N ALA A 129 -5.52 17.85 15.65
CA ALA A 129 -4.85 18.63 14.61
C ALA A 129 -5.82 19.18 13.56
N TRP A 130 -6.80 18.37 13.15
CA TRP A 130 -7.89 18.82 12.27
C TRP A 130 -8.76 19.88 12.95
N SER A 131 -9.20 19.64 14.20
CA SER A 131 -10.02 20.62 14.93
C SER A 131 -9.32 21.96 15.17
N GLU A 132 -7.99 21.95 15.26
CA GLU A 132 -7.15 23.14 15.43
C GLU A 132 -6.75 23.80 14.09
N GLY A 133 -7.16 23.24 12.94
CA GLY A 133 -6.82 23.76 11.61
C GLY A 133 -5.35 23.60 11.21
N LYS A 134 -4.60 22.72 11.88
CA LYS A 134 -3.15 22.55 11.62
C LYS A 134 -2.83 21.94 10.26
N LEU A 135 -3.80 21.26 9.66
CA LEU A 135 -3.66 20.57 8.37
C LEU A 135 -4.25 21.36 7.20
N THR A 136 -4.87 22.52 7.46
CA THR A 136 -5.57 23.32 6.46
C THR A 136 -4.65 23.82 5.35
N ASP A 137 -3.39 24.14 5.68
CA ASP A 137 -2.42 24.62 4.69
C ASP A 137 -1.70 23.48 3.93
N GLU A 138 -1.83 22.24 4.39
CA GLU A 138 -1.17 21.07 3.81
C GLU A 138 -2.13 20.22 2.96
N VAL A 139 -3.42 20.18 3.31
CA VAL A 139 -4.43 19.34 2.65
C VAL A 139 -5.30 20.17 1.71
N MET A 140 -5.25 19.84 0.43
CA MET A 140 -6.09 20.47 -0.58
C MET A 140 -7.44 19.76 -0.72
N THR A 141 -8.53 20.53 -0.78
CA THR A 141 -9.87 19.98 -1.04
C THR A 141 -9.98 19.41 -2.45
N ALA A 142 -10.39 18.15 -2.55
CA ALA A 142 -10.56 17.46 -3.83
C ALA A 142 -12.04 17.32 -4.22
N TYR A 143 -12.35 17.63 -5.48
CA TYR A 143 -13.68 17.47 -6.07
C TYR A 143 -13.63 16.36 -7.13
N ILE A 144 -14.08 15.16 -6.78
CA ILE A 144 -13.86 13.96 -7.59
C ILE A 144 -15.21 13.35 -7.99
N PRO A 145 -15.53 13.23 -9.29
CA PRO A 145 -16.69 12.47 -9.74
C PRO A 145 -16.59 10.99 -9.31
N PRO A 146 -17.70 10.30 -8.95
CA PRO A 146 -19.09 10.74 -9.01
C PRO A 146 -19.60 11.40 -7.71
N TYR A 147 -18.71 11.73 -6.77
CA TYR A 147 -19.10 12.28 -5.47
C TYR A 147 -19.57 13.73 -5.62
N ARG A 148 -20.67 14.07 -4.92
CA ARG A 148 -21.23 15.43 -4.91
C ARG A 148 -20.57 16.32 -3.85
N GLU A 149 -20.23 15.73 -2.71
CA GLU A 149 -19.55 16.42 -1.62
C GLU A 149 -18.04 16.49 -1.88
N PRO A 150 -17.38 17.60 -1.54
CA PRO A 150 -15.93 17.70 -1.58
C PRO A 150 -15.28 16.77 -0.56
N LEU A 151 -14.13 16.21 -0.92
CA LEU A 151 -13.24 15.55 0.02
C LEU A 151 -12.27 16.59 0.59
N ALA A 152 -12.60 17.12 1.77
CA ALA A 152 -11.84 18.18 2.43
C ALA A 152 -10.97 17.70 3.61
N GLU A 153 -11.33 16.56 4.22
CA GLU A 153 -10.67 16.04 5.41
C GLU A 153 -10.37 14.54 5.29
N ASP A 154 -9.41 14.06 6.08
CA ASP A 154 -9.07 12.63 6.15
C ASP A 154 -10.21 11.82 6.79
N ASN A 155 -10.65 10.77 6.09
CA ASN A 155 -11.78 9.93 6.53
C ASN A 155 -11.41 8.76 7.46
N ASN A 156 -10.12 8.54 7.70
CA ASN A 156 -9.63 7.39 8.49
C ASN A 156 -9.45 7.71 9.98
N ILE A 157 -9.73 8.94 10.40
CA ILE A 157 -9.51 9.39 11.77
C ILE A 157 -10.72 9.05 12.65
N ARG A 158 -10.48 8.31 13.74
CA ARG A 158 -11.50 7.94 14.72
C ARG A 158 -11.36 8.79 15.99
N GLY A 159 -11.81 10.04 15.94
CA GLY A 159 -11.70 10.97 17.07
C GLY A 159 -12.50 10.59 18.32
N THR A 160 -13.53 9.75 18.18
CA THR A 160 -14.41 9.34 19.30
C THR A 160 -14.11 7.94 19.84
N SER A 161 -13.00 7.31 19.44
CA SER A 161 -12.66 5.97 19.93
C SER A 161 -12.32 6.00 21.42
N THR A 162 -12.60 4.92 22.14
CA THR A 162 -12.12 4.72 23.51
C THR A 162 -11.12 3.57 23.55
N LEU A 163 -10.19 3.56 24.51
CA LEU A 163 -9.24 2.45 24.66
C LEU A 163 -9.95 1.08 24.82
N ALA A 164 -11.13 1.07 25.44
CA ALA A 164 -11.94 -0.14 25.59
C ALA A 164 -12.42 -0.71 24.24
N ASP A 165 -12.52 0.10 23.18
CA ASP A 165 -12.94 -0.36 21.87
C ASP A 165 -11.84 -1.16 21.16
N TYR A 166 -10.56 -0.85 21.41
CA TYR A 166 -9.43 -1.56 20.85
C TYR A 166 -9.38 -2.98 21.40
N ALA A 167 -9.50 -3.15 22.71
CA ALA A 167 -9.44 -4.44 23.40
C ALA A 167 -10.45 -5.47 22.89
N LYS A 168 -11.57 -5.03 22.30
CA LYS A 168 -12.61 -5.91 21.72
C LYS A 168 -12.15 -6.58 20.41
N LEU A 169 -11.14 -6.03 19.74
CA LEU A 169 -10.69 -6.50 18.44
C LEU A 169 -9.72 -7.68 18.57
N ARG A 170 -10.00 -8.69 17.75
CA ARG A 170 -9.15 -9.88 17.62
C ARG A 170 -7.90 -9.56 16.79
N PRO A 171 -6.78 -10.23 17.05
CA PRO A 171 -5.60 -10.13 16.21
C PRO A 171 -5.90 -10.42 14.73
N ALA A 172 -5.35 -9.60 13.84
CA ALA A 172 -5.61 -9.65 12.40
C ALA A 172 -4.68 -10.62 11.66
N PHE A 173 -3.44 -10.79 12.15
CA PHE A 173 -2.39 -11.55 11.45
C PHE A 173 -2.11 -12.91 12.11
N ASP A 174 -1.86 -12.93 13.42
CA ASP A 174 -1.77 -14.15 14.22
C ASP A 174 -2.97 -14.30 15.15
N ARG A 175 -3.95 -15.11 14.75
CA ARG A 175 -5.22 -15.28 15.49
C ARG A 175 -5.07 -15.91 16.88
N LYS A 176 -3.96 -16.57 17.17
CA LYS A 176 -3.78 -17.31 18.44
C LYS A 176 -2.92 -16.54 19.43
N HIS A 177 -1.83 -15.96 18.96
CA HIS A 177 -0.82 -15.32 19.81
C HIS A 177 -0.42 -13.93 19.31
N GLY A 178 -1.23 -13.35 18.44
CA GLY A 178 -1.01 -12.04 17.88
C GLY A 178 -1.41 -10.91 18.83
N THR A 179 -0.79 -9.78 18.59
CA THR A 179 -1.02 -8.51 19.28
C THR A 179 -1.49 -7.42 18.32
N VAL A 180 -1.22 -7.57 17.02
CA VAL A 180 -1.58 -6.62 15.98
C VAL A 180 -3.02 -6.87 15.53
N THR A 181 -3.83 -5.82 15.53
CA THR A 181 -5.26 -5.84 15.21
C THR A 181 -5.57 -4.91 14.04
N ALA A 182 -6.84 -4.83 13.66
CA ALA A 182 -7.28 -3.86 12.66
C ALA A 182 -7.24 -2.40 13.16
N ALA A 183 -7.08 -2.17 14.46
CA ALA A 183 -7.09 -0.83 15.04
C ALA A 183 -5.71 -0.35 15.53
N ASN A 184 -4.70 -1.22 15.58
CA ASN A 184 -3.36 -0.87 16.10
C ASN A 184 -2.23 -1.26 15.13
#